data_AF-A0A1R1D0Z0-F1
#
_entry.id   AF-A0A1R1D0Z0-F1
#
_cell.length_a   1.000
_cell.length_b   1.000
_cell.length_c   1.000
_cell.angle_alpha   90.00
_cell.angle_beta   90.00
_cell.angle_gamma   90.00
#
_symmetry.space_group_name_H-M   'P 1'
#
loop_
_entity.id
_entity.type
_entity.pdbx_description
1 polymer ?
#
loop_
_entity_poly.entity_id
_entity_poly.type
_entity_poly.pdbx_seq_one_letter_code
_entity_poly.pdbx_strand_id
1 'polypeptide(L)'
;MIFNDEDQWKVEVYGTAEELHIESVTLDDAKHIVPTAIIGYTARTQEEVVLHDALGNGMFERNKYTKNKEQKSVLCLPIIHQNKLIRLLYMENNMSKGVFTEERLYVLKLLSSQCAISITNAKLYLSVQYLKNNLEEQVEECTRTLEKLMRATSEALSEMTV
;
A
#
# COMPACT_ATOMS: atom_id res chain seq x y z
N MET A 1 5.95 -3.88 3.79
CA MET A 1 5.27 -2.63 3.43
C MET A 1 3.89 -2.61 4.02
N ILE A 2 3.53 -1.50 4.64
CA ILE A 2 2.26 -1.32 5.35
C ILE A 2 1.45 -0.24 4.63
N PHE A 3 0.16 -0.50 4.45
CA PHE A 3 -0.83 0.40 3.85
C PHE A 3 -1.74 1.00 4.90
N ASN A 4 -2.33 2.15 4.58
CA ASN A 4 -3.59 2.56 5.22
C ASN A 4 -4.74 2.37 4.22
N ASP A 5 -5.70 1.53 4.58
CA ASP A 5 -6.93 1.27 3.85
C ASP A 5 -8.11 1.69 4.74
N GLU A 6 -8.85 2.74 4.37
CA GLU A 6 -10.02 3.25 5.12
C GLU A 6 -9.78 3.39 6.64
N ASP A 7 -8.70 4.08 7.03
CA ASP A 7 -8.24 4.29 8.42
C ASP A 7 -7.76 3.04 9.17
N GLN A 8 -7.63 1.89 8.49
CA GLN A 8 -7.00 0.70 9.04
C GLN A 8 -5.66 0.41 8.39
N TRP A 9 -4.63 0.32 9.24
CA TRP A 9 -3.32 -0.08 8.79
C TRP A 9 -3.24 -1.60 8.54
N LYS A 10 -2.80 -1.99 7.35
CA LYS A 10 -2.65 -3.39 6.91
C LYS A 10 -1.24 -3.64 6.42
N VAL A 11 -0.64 -4.77 6.80
CA VAL A 11 0.61 -5.26 6.23
C VAL A 11 0.25 -5.93 4.90
N GLU A 12 0.74 -5.43 3.77
CA GLU A 12 0.49 -6.05 2.45
C GLU A 12 1.64 -6.96 2.00
N VAL A 13 2.84 -6.67 2.49
CA VAL A 13 4.06 -7.38 2.09
C VAL A 13 4.99 -7.46 3.29
N TYR A 14 5.50 -8.64 3.60
CA TYR A 14 6.54 -8.83 4.59
C TYR A 14 7.45 -9.98 4.16
N GLY A 15 8.68 -10.00 4.65
CA GLY A 15 9.65 -11.00 4.22
C GLY A 15 11.05 -10.76 4.74
N THR A 16 11.92 -11.71 4.46
CA THR A 16 13.37 -11.63 4.67
C THR A 16 14.07 -11.41 3.33
N ALA A 17 15.40 -11.47 3.31
CA ALA A 17 16.15 -11.44 2.05
C ALA A 17 15.91 -12.69 1.17
N GLU A 18 15.38 -13.77 1.75
CA GLU A 18 15.26 -15.09 1.13
C GLU A 18 13.81 -15.45 0.79
N GLU A 19 12.84 -14.89 1.53
CA GLU A 19 11.42 -15.24 1.39
C GLU A 19 10.55 -13.97 1.43
N LEU A 20 9.59 -13.89 0.50
CA LEU A 20 8.67 -12.76 0.37
C LEU A 20 7.23 -13.27 0.43
N HIS A 21 6.46 -12.77 1.40
CA HIS A 21 5.05 -13.03 1.55
C HIS A 21 4.24 -11.81 1.12
N ILE A 22 3.28 -12.02 0.23
CA ILE A 22 2.35 -11.01 -0.25
C ILE A 22 0.95 -11.42 0.25
N GLU A 23 0.59 -10.91 1.41
CA GLU A 23 -0.68 -11.18 2.06
C GLU A 23 -1.15 -9.91 2.77
N SER A 24 -2.46 -9.66 2.75
CA SER A 24 -3.07 -8.53 3.44
C SER A 24 -3.48 -8.96 4.84
N VAL A 25 -2.70 -8.54 5.84
CA VAL A 25 -2.92 -8.87 7.25
C VAL A 25 -3.17 -7.58 8.04
N THR A 26 -4.16 -7.56 8.92
CA THR A 26 -4.42 -6.39 9.77
C THR A 26 -3.25 -6.13 10.72
N LEU A 27 -3.04 -4.88 11.15
CA LEU A 27 -1.98 -4.62 12.13
C LEU A 27 -2.19 -5.30 13.48
N ASP A 28 -3.43 -5.66 13.79
CA ASP A 28 -3.78 -6.38 15.02
C ASP A 28 -3.35 -7.85 14.98
N ASP A 29 -3.50 -8.49 13.83
CA ASP A 29 -3.05 -9.87 13.61
C ASP A 29 -1.54 -9.94 13.33
N ALA A 30 -0.98 -8.88 12.75
CA ALA A 30 0.45 -8.78 12.43
C ALA A 30 1.35 -8.36 13.62
N LYS A 31 0.86 -8.37 14.87
CA LYS A 31 1.63 -8.01 16.08
C LYS A 31 2.89 -8.85 16.28
N HIS A 32 2.95 -10.05 15.71
CA HIS A 32 4.13 -10.93 15.74
C HIS A 32 5.12 -10.66 14.61
N ILE A 33 4.74 -9.83 13.64
CA ILE A 33 5.49 -9.54 12.41
C ILE A 33 6.01 -8.10 12.41
N VAL A 34 5.30 -7.16 13.05
CA VAL A 34 5.71 -5.75 13.11
C VAL A 34 5.40 -5.10 14.47
N PRO A 35 6.23 -4.13 14.92
CA PRO A 35 5.98 -3.39 16.16
C PRO A 35 4.96 -2.26 15.94
N THR A 36 3.71 -2.50 16.35
CA THR A 36 2.58 -1.56 16.22
C THR A 36 2.89 -0.15 16.73
N ALA A 37 3.69 -0.01 17.79
CA ALA A 37 4.06 1.29 18.36
C ALA A 37 4.94 2.14 17.42
N ILE A 38 5.92 1.52 16.76
CA ILE A 38 6.82 2.21 15.82
C ILE A 38 6.03 2.59 14.57
N ILE A 39 5.25 1.63 14.04
CA ILE A 39 4.38 1.87 12.89
C ILE A 39 3.40 3.00 13.16
N GLY A 40 2.71 2.97 14.29
CA GLY A 40 1.76 4.00 14.68
C GLY A 40 2.40 5.37 14.95
N TYR A 41 3.63 5.40 15.47
CA TYR A 41 4.38 6.65 15.61
C TYR A 41 4.67 7.26 14.24
N THR A 42 5.35 6.53 13.35
CA THR A 42 5.72 7.00 12.01
C THR A 42 4.49 7.33 11.16
N ALA A 43 3.39 6.59 11.33
CA ALA A 43 2.12 6.88 10.68
C ALA A 43 1.55 8.27 11.05
N ARG A 44 1.64 8.64 12.34
CA ARG A 44 1.05 9.88 12.86
C ARG A 44 1.96 11.08 12.66
N THR A 45 3.26 10.93 12.88
CA THR A 45 4.22 12.04 12.78
C THR A 45 4.71 12.25 11.37
N GLN A 46 4.63 11.22 10.51
CA GLN A 46 5.26 11.20 9.19
C GLN A 46 6.78 11.40 9.26
N GLU A 47 7.40 11.14 10.41
CA GLU A 47 8.84 11.19 10.64
C GLU A 47 9.42 9.78 10.65
N GLU A 48 10.59 9.61 10.02
CA GLU A 48 11.31 8.34 10.11
C GLU A 48 11.73 8.01 11.55
N VAL A 49 11.73 6.72 11.85
CA VAL A 49 12.29 6.18 13.09
C VAL A 49 13.52 5.36 12.73
N VAL A 50 14.66 5.76 13.28
CA VAL A 50 15.92 5.03 13.13
C VAL A 50 16.43 4.67 14.53
N LEU A 51 16.48 3.37 14.81
CA LEU A 51 17.07 2.85 16.04
C LEU A 51 18.36 2.14 15.65
N HIS A 52 19.50 2.73 15.98
CA HIS A 52 20.82 2.11 15.76
C HIS A 52 21.12 1.01 16.79
N ASP A 53 20.46 1.05 17.94
CA ASP A 53 20.48 0.03 18.97
C ASP A 53 19.06 -0.10 19.55
N ALA A 54 18.27 -1.04 19.04
CA ALA A 54 16.88 -1.22 19.51
C ALA A 54 16.78 -1.91 20.89
N LEU A 55 17.91 -2.40 21.44
CA LEU A 55 18.02 -2.95 22.78
C LEU A 55 18.54 -1.94 23.82
N GLY A 56 19.01 -0.76 23.38
CA GLY A 56 19.52 0.30 24.25
C GLY A 56 18.49 1.38 24.56
N ASN A 57 18.72 2.12 25.66
CA ASN A 57 17.93 3.25 26.17
C ASN A 57 17.33 4.13 25.07
N GLY A 58 16.03 3.97 24.81
CA GLY A 58 15.34 4.60 23.69
C GLY A 58 13.82 4.61 23.83
N MET A 59 13.16 5.44 23.01
CA MET A 59 11.72 5.71 23.07
C MET A 59 10.81 4.47 22.93
N PHE A 60 11.33 3.35 22.40
CA PHE A 60 10.59 2.12 22.14
C PHE A 60 11.04 0.90 22.97
N GLU A 61 11.87 1.07 24.00
CA GLU A 61 12.42 -0.03 24.82
C GLU A 61 11.38 -0.91 25.52
N ARG A 62 10.24 -0.34 25.89
CA ARG A 62 9.15 -1.07 26.56
C ARG A 62 8.31 -1.91 25.60
N ASN A 63 8.62 -1.88 24.30
CA ASN A 63 7.89 -2.67 23.34
C ASN A 63 8.27 -4.15 23.45
N LYS A 64 7.30 -5.02 23.76
CA LYS A 64 7.51 -6.47 23.88
C LYS A 64 8.08 -7.08 22.60
N TYR A 65 7.79 -6.47 21.45
CA TYR A 65 8.25 -6.93 20.15
C TYR A 65 9.77 -6.83 19.99
N THR A 66 10.37 -5.68 20.34
CA THR A 66 11.82 -5.44 20.20
C THR A 66 12.63 -6.25 21.21
N LYS A 67 12.10 -6.45 22.43
CA LYS A 67 12.74 -7.30 23.47
C LYS A 67 12.81 -8.77 23.09
N ASN A 68 11.77 -9.31 22.45
CA ASN A 68 11.70 -10.74 22.15
C ASN A 68 12.61 -11.15 20.97
N LYS A 69 12.99 -10.22 20.09
CA LYS A 69 13.73 -10.51 18.86
C LYS A 69 15.21 -10.07 18.88
N GLU A 70 15.72 -9.56 20.01
CA GLU A 70 17.10 -9.06 20.16
C GLU A 70 17.56 -8.15 19.01
N GLN A 71 16.64 -7.31 18.52
CA GLN A 71 16.88 -6.50 17.33
C GLN A 71 18.00 -5.49 17.59
N LYS A 72 19.00 -5.48 16.72
CA LYS A 72 20.13 -4.56 16.86
C LYS A 72 19.86 -3.23 16.17
N SER A 73 19.31 -3.24 14.96
CA SER A 73 18.92 -2.01 14.26
C SER A 73 17.49 -2.11 13.70
N VAL A 74 16.75 -0.99 13.74
CA VAL A 74 15.38 -0.89 13.20
C VAL A 74 15.23 0.40 12.41
N LEU A 75 14.53 0.32 11.28
CA LEU A 75 14.12 1.47 10.47
C LEU A 75 12.62 1.40 10.20
N CYS A 76 11.93 2.53 10.42
CA CYS A 76 10.60 2.76 9.87
C CYS A 76 10.62 4.06 9.06
N LEU A 77 10.32 3.97 7.77
CA LEU A 77 10.39 5.06 6.83
C LEU A 77 9.01 5.31 6.20
N PRO A 78 8.45 6.53 6.30
CA PRO A 78 7.23 6.88 5.63
C PRO A 78 7.46 7.12 4.13
N ILE A 79 6.61 6.53 3.32
CA ILE A 79 6.58 6.73 1.87
C ILE A 79 5.47 7.71 1.55
N ILE A 80 5.86 8.94 1.26
CA ILE A 80 4.97 10.09 1.06
C ILE A 80 4.98 10.49 -0.41
N HIS A 81 3.81 10.80 -0.96
CA HIS A 81 3.66 11.38 -2.29
C HIS A 81 2.61 12.48 -2.23
N GLN A 82 2.92 13.66 -2.75
CA GLN A 82 2.03 14.82 -2.72
C GLN A 82 1.47 15.12 -1.32
N ASN A 83 2.35 15.10 -0.31
CA ASN A 83 2.01 15.35 1.10
C ASN A 83 1.03 14.35 1.72
N LYS A 84 0.81 13.20 1.07
CA LYS A 84 0.00 12.10 1.58
C LYS A 84 0.88 10.89 1.87
N LEU A 85 0.73 10.33 3.06
CA LEU A 85 1.35 9.07 3.42
C LEU A 85 0.68 7.94 2.64
N ILE A 86 1.41 7.32 1.71
CA ILE A 86 0.89 6.20 0.92
C ILE A 86 1.22 4.87 1.60
N ARG A 87 2.46 4.70 2.09
CA ARG A 87 2.94 3.44 2.67
C ARG A 87 3.92 3.68 3.80
N LEU A 88 4.16 2.65 4.61
CA LEU A 88 5.28 2.58 5.53
C LEU A 88 6.22 1.44 5.13
N LEU A 89 7.51 1.73 5.08
CA LEU A 89 8.58 0.75 4.94
C LEU A 89 9.15 0.47 6.32
N TYR A 90 9.09 -0.79 6.74
CA TYR A 90 9.65 -1.24 8.01
C TYR A 90 10.72 -2.28 7.74
N MET A 91 11.90 -2.11 8.35
CA MET A 91 13.06 -2.96 8.17
C MET A 91 13.73 -3.23 9.53
N GLU A 92 14.15 -4.48 9.72
CA GLU A 92 14.85 -4.96 10.91
C GLU A 92 16.23 -5.50 10.52
N ASN A 93 17.20 -5.33 11.41
CA ASN A 93 18.50 -6.02 11.29
C ASN A 93 18.95 -6.55 12.65
N ASN A 94 19.16 -7.87 12.71
CA ASN A 94 19.57 -8.58 13.93
C ASN A 94 21.08 -8.86 13.99
N MET A 95 21.83 -8.61 12.91
CA MET A 95 23.25 -8.97 12.82
C MET A 95 24.16 -7.86 13.36
N SER A 96 23.86 -6.59 13.04
CA SER A 96 24.71 -5.45 13.39
C SER A 96 23.92 -4.25 13.91
N LYS A 97 24.53 -3.51 14.83
CA LYS A 97 24.06 -2.19 15.27
C LYS A 97 24.45 -1.12 14.24
N GLY A 98 23.69 -0.04 14.16
CA GLY A 98 24.04 1.13 13.34
C GLY A 98 24.02 0.90 11.82
N VAL A 99 23.28 -0.09 11.32
CA VAL A 99 23.30 -0.45 9.88
C VAL A 99 22.68 0.63 9.00
N PHE A 100 21.73 1.39 9.53
CA PHE A 100 21.04 2.48 8.84
C PHE A 100 21.79 3.80 9.04
N THR A 101 22.96 3.94 8.41
CA THR A 101 23.72 5.21 8.42
C THR A 101 23.00 6.29 7.62
N GLU A 102 23.34 7.56 7.83
CA GLU A 102 22.77 8.70 7.09
C GLU A 102 22.86 8.54 5.57
N GLU A 103 23.99 8.07 5.05
CA GLU A 103 24.17 7.82 3.61
C GLU A 103 23.18 6.76 3.09
N ARG A 104 23.01 5.66 3.83
CA ARG A 104 22.08 4.59 3.46
C ARG A 104 20.63 5.05 3.57
N LEU A 105 20.31 5.85 4.59
CA LEU A 105 19.00 6.47 4.76
C LEU A 105 18.67 7.39 3.58
N TYR A 106 19.64 8.18 3.11
CA TYR A 106 19.45 9.04 1.95
C TYR A 106 19.09 8.22 0.69
N VAL A 107 19.82 7.14 0.42
CA VAL A 107 19.53 6.24 -0.70
C VAL A 107 18.14 5.59 -0.54
N LEU A 108 17.81 5.11 0.67
CA LEU A 108 16.51 4.51 0.95
C LEU A 108 15.35 5.50 0.79
N LYS A 109 15.53 6.77 1.19
CA LYS A 109 14.56 7.85 0.97
C LYS A 109 14.35 8.11 -0.52
N LEU A 110 15.44 8.16 -1.29
CA LEU A 110 15.36 8.35 -2.74
C LEU A 110 14.60 7.19 -3.41
N LEU A 111 14.95 5.95 -3.09
CA LEU A 111 14.26 4.76 -3.60
C LEU A 111 12.79 4.74 -3.19
N SER A 112 12.49 5.10 -1.93
CA SER A 112 11.13 5.15 -1.41
C SER A 112 10.28 6.19 -2.16
N SER A 113 10.85 7.34 -2.50
CA SER A 113 10.19 8.36 -3.33
C SER A 113 9.85 7.81 -4.73
N GLN A 114 10.79 7.10 -5.37
CA GLN A 114 10.53 6.45 -6.66
C GLN A 114 9.46 5.36 -6.55
N CYS A 115 9.52 4.53 -5.51
CA CYS A 115 8.49 3.52 -5.24
C CYS A 115 7.11 4.17 -5.07
N ALA A 116 7.01 5.31 -4.38
CA ALA A 116 5.76 6.04 -4.18
C ALA A 116 5.14 6.44 -5.54
N ILE A 117 5.96 6.96 -6.45
CA ILE A 117 5.54 7.34 -7.81
C ILE A 117 5.08 6.11 -8.57
N SER A 118 5.88 5.04 -8.62
CA SER A 118 5.54 3.81 -9.36
C SER A 118 4.25 3.17 -8.87
N ILE A 119 4.04 3.10 -7.55
CA ILE A 119 2.81 2.57 -6.94
C ILE A 119 1.62 3.43 -7.31
N THR A 120 1.76 4.76 -7.25
CA THR A 120 0.69 5.69 -7.60
C THR A 120 0.31 5.56 -9.07
N ASN A 121 1.31 5.49 -9.95
CA ASN A 121 1.10 5.34 -11.39
C ASN A 121 0.42 4.01 -11.73
N ALA A 122 0.85 2.90 -11.11
CA ALA A 122 0.21 1.60 -11.29
C ALA A 122 -1.26 1.61 -10.86
N LYS A 123 -1.56 2.21 -9.69
CA LYS A 123 -2.96 2.35 -9.22
C LYS A 123 -3.80 3.20 -10.18
N LEU A 124 -3.26 4.34 -10.64
CA LEU A 124 -3.96 5.21 -11.59
C LEU A 124 -4.25 4.48 -12.90
N TYR A 125 -3.28 3.77 -13.44
CA TYR A 125 -3.42 3.01 -14.68
C TYR A 125 -4.54 1.96 -14.58
N LEU A 126 -4.56 1.18 -13.49
CA LEU A 126 -5.60 0.18 -13.25
C LEU A 126 -6.99 0.81 -13.12
N SER A 127 -7.12 1.94 -12.42
CA SER A 127 -8.41 2.66 -12.30
C SER A 127 -8.92 3.17 -13.65
N VAL A 128 -8.02 3.70 -14.50
CA VAL A 128 -8.38 4.16 -15.84
C VAL A 128 -8.83 2.99 -16.71
N GLN A 129 -8.14 1.85 -16.67
CA GLN A 129 -8.57 0.66 -17.40
C GLN A 129 -9.93 0.15 -16.93
N TYR A 130 -10.18 0.12 -15.63
CA TYR A 130 -11.47 -0.29 -15.07
C TYR A 130 -12.61 0.60 -15.58
N LEU A 131 -12.44 1.92 -15.49
CA LEU A 131 -13.44 2.89 -15.95
C LEU A 131 -13.69 2.78 -17.46
N LYS A 132 -12.62 2.58 -18.24
CA LYS A 132 -12.73 2.38 -19.69
C LYS A 132 -13.58 1.16 -20.01
N ASN A 133 -13.25 0.00 -19.44
CA ASN A 133 -13.96 -1.25 -19.72
C ASN A 133 -15.44 -1.16 -19.32
N ASN A 134 -15.73 -0.57 -18.15
CA ASN A 134 -17.10 -0.36 -17.69
C ASN A 134 -17.89 0.59 -18.61
N LEU A 135 -17.23 1.63 -19.16
CA LEU A 135 -17.88 2.52 -20.12
C LEU A 135 -18.15 1.82 -21.46
N GLU A 136 -17.20 1.02 -21.95
CA GLU A 136 -17.37 0.24 -23.18
C GLU A 136 -18.54 -0.75 -23.05
N GLU A 137 -18.68 -1.42 -21.90
CA GLU A 137 -19.79 -2.33 -21.61
C GLU A 137 -21.15 -1.61 -21.60
N GLN A 138 -21.25 -0.43 -20.96
CA GLN A 138 -22.48 0.36 -20.96
C GLN A 138 -22.86 0.87 -22.35
N VAL A 139 -21.88 1.28 -23.16
CA VAL A 139 -22.11 1.71 -24.54
C VAL A 139 -22.66 0.54 -25.35
N GLU A 140 -22.06 -0.65 -25.23
CA GLU A 140 -22.53 -1.84 -25.95
C GLU A 140 -23.96 -2.22 -25.54
N GLU A 141 -24.28 -2.18 -24.25
CA GLU A 141 -25.63 -2.48 -23.76
C GLU A 141 -26.67 -1.47 -24.28
N CYS A 142 -26.32 -0.18 -24.26
CA CYS A 142 -27.19 0.88 -24.77
C CYS A 142 -27.42 0.72 -26.28
N THR A 143 -26.37 0.47 -27.06
CA THR A 143 -26.47 0.22 -28.51
C THR A 143 -27.37 -0.99 -28.80
N ARG A 144 -27.18 -2.11 -28.09
CA ARG A 144 -28.03 -3.31 -28.26
C ARG A 144 -29.50 -3.03 -27.91
N THR A 145 -29.74 -2.21 -26.88
CA THR A 145 -31.11 -1.82 -26.50
C THR A 145 -31.74 -0.93 -27.57
N LEU A 146 -30.99 0.05 -28.07
CA LEU A 146 -31.45 0.96 -29.11
C LEU A 146 -31.77 0.22 -30.41
N GLU A 147 -30.93 -0.73 -30.82
CA GLU A 147 -31.18 -1.59 -31.99
C GLU A 147 -32.44 -2.43 -31.84
N LYS A 148 -32.67 -3.03 -30.66
CA LYS A 148 -33.89 -3.80 -30.38
C LYS A 148 -35.14 -2.92 -30.45
N LEU A 149 -35.09 -1.73 -29.87
CA LEU A 149 -36.19 -0.78 -29.90
C LEU A 149 -36.49 -0.31 -31.33
N MET A 150 -35.46 -0.01 -32.13
CA MET A 150 -35.63 0.38 -33.54
C MET A 150 -36.25 -0.74 -34.39
N ARG A 151 -35.88 -1.99 -34.15
CA ARG A 151 -36.50 -3.13 -34.85
C ARG A 151 -37.98 -3.27 -34.50
N ALA A 152 -38.31 -3.25 -33.21
CA ALA A 152 -39.68 -3.39 -32.74
C ALA A 152 -40.61 -2.26 -33.23
N THR A 153 -40.11 -1.02 -33.28
CA THR A 153 -40.89 0.11 -33.83
C THR A 153 -41.07 -0.01 -35.33
N SER A 154 -40.05 -0.44 -36.10
CA SER A 154 -40.20 -0.66 -37.54
C SER A 154 -41.22 -1.76 -37.86
N GLU A 155 -41.24 -2.86 -37.09
CA GLU A 155 -42.19 -3.94 -37.26
C GLU A 155 -43.62 -3.46 -36.97
N ALA A 156 -43.83 -2.73 -35.87
CA ALA A 156 -45.13 -2.17 -35.51
C ALA A 156 -45.66 -1.14 -36.52
N LEU A 157 -44.79 -0.29 -37.10
CA LEU A 157 -45.19 0.63 -38.16
C LEU A 157 -45.59 -0.11 -39.45
N SER A 158 -44.96 -1.25 -39.76
CA SER A 158 -45.32 -2.03 -40.94
C SER A 158 -46.67 -2.74 -40.82
N GLU A 159 -47.08 -3.16 -39.62
CA GLU A 159 -48.40 -3.75 -39.36
C GLU A 159 -49.54 -2.72 -39.31
N MET A 160 -49.26 -1.48 -38.91
CA MET A 160 -50.26 -0.38 -38.88
C MET A 160 -50.57 0.23 -40.25
N THR A 161 -49.78 -0.11 -41.28
CA THR A 161 -49.92 0.47 -42.64
C THR A 161 -50.70 -0.45 -43.60
N VAL A 162 -51.28 -1.55 -43.10
CA VAL A 162 -52.17 -2.47 -43.83
C VAL A 162 -53.61 -2.30 -43.37
#